data_AF-A0A7W5ZI12-F1
#
_entry.id   AF-A0A7W5ZI12-F1
#
_cell.length_a   1.000
_cell.length_b   1.000
_cell.length_c   1.000
_cell.angle_alpha   90.00
_cell.angle_beta   90.00
_cell.angle_gamma   90.00
#
_symmetry.space_group_name_H-M   'P 1'
#
loop_
_entity.id
_entity.type
_entity.pdbx_description
1 polymer ?
#
loop_
_entity_poly.entity_id
_entity_poly.type
_entity_poly.pdbx_seq_one_letter_code
_entity_poly.pdbx_strand_id
1 'polypeptide(L)'
;MKKSEFQERLVGLFLRLNGYFQTGYMPHSEIWGQNGTDFDRIGIRFPNHSQSERGDLFSQQLAIPDNTIDIVIAEVKNHEKKFNASIRSIGSRSTENLSQLLHWCGLFEEQELLDLIPQIKAVLDKNGRAANNTFDIVCHENRFGAITIRPILFSIESEHGGRGNYMFINGVDMIQFIWDCLCPDERRADCSTRYPVSNWGFEYKDIVEYFKKRHQNEEPLPSTTDLYNSFIAH
;
A
#
# COMPACT_ATOMS: atom_id res chain seq x y z
N MET A 1 14.88 -4.06 -14.01
CA MET A 1 14.14 -4.45 -12.79
C MET A 1 13.11 -5.51 -13.13
N LYS A 2 12.76 -6.40 -12.21
CA LYS A 2 11.63 -7.34 -12.44
C LYS A 2 10.31 -6.58 -12.37
N LYS A 3 9.30 -7.06 -13.11
CA LYS A 3 7.97 -6.43 -13.12
C LYS A 3 7.34 -6.31 -11.74
N SER A 4 7.35 -7.39 -10.95
CA SER A 4 6.79 -7.39 -9.59
C SER A 4 7.47 -6.36 -8.67
N GLU A 5 8.81 -6.30 -8.71
CA GLU A 5 9.60 -5.36 -7.91
C GLU A 5 9.24 -3.90 -8.23
N PHE A 6 9.08 -3.56 -9.52
CA PHE A 6 8.63 -2.23 -9.90
C PHE A 6 7.22 -1.91 -9.38
N GLN A 7 6.31 -2.88 -9.48
CA GLN A 7 4.92 -2.69 -9.04
C GLN A 7 4.83 -2.46 -7.52
N GLU A 8 5.59 -3.22 -6.74
CA GLU A 8 5.70 -3.02 -5.29
C GLU A 8 6.28 -1.65 -4.94
N ARG A 9 7.32 -1.19 -5.67
CA ARG A 9 7.88 0.16 -5.50
C ARG A 9 6.84 1.25 -5.82
N LEU A 10 6.03 1.04 -6.85
CA LEU A 10 4.97 1.97 -7.22
C LEU A 10 3.90 2.06 -6.11
N VAL A 11 3.49 0.92 -5.55
CA VAL A 11 2.58 0.87 -4.40
C VAL A 11 3.20 1.52 -3.17
N GLY A 12 4.47 1.27 -2.89
CA GLY A 12 5.21 1.91 -1.78
C GLY A 12 5.25 3.44 -1.92
N LEU A 13 5.53 3.95 -3.13
CA LEU A 13 5.49 5.38 -3.41
C LEU A 13 4.07 5.96 -3.24
N PHE A 14 3.06 5.26 -3.74
CA PHE A 14 1.65 5.65 -3.59
C PHE A 14 1.25 5.75 -2.11
N LEU A 15 1.58 4.75 -1.29
CA LEU A 15 1.33 4.76 0.15
C LEU A 15 2.11 5.89 0.85
N ARG A 16 3.40 6.06 0.54
CA ARG A 16 4.22 7.14 1.09
C ARG A 16 3.63 8.53 0.79
N LEU A 17 3.16 8.74 -0.44
CA LEU A 17 2.51 9.99 -0.84
C LEU A 17 1.15 10.21 -0.17
N ASN A 18 0.50 9.16 0.33
CA ASN A 18 -0.72 9.23 1.15
C ASN A 18 -0.44 9.31 2.66
N GLY A 19 0.83 9.52 3.06
CA GLY A 19 1.20 9.75 4.45
C GLY A 19 1.56 8.51 5.26
N TYR A 20 1.66 7.34 4.62
CA TYR A 20 2.01 6.10 5.31
C TYR A 20 3.53 5.99 5.50
N PHE A 21 3.92 5.58 6.69
CA PHE A 21 5.20 4.91 6.90
C PHE A 21 5.06 3.51 6.33
N GLN A 22 5.88 3.14 5.35
CA GLN A 22 5.71 1.86 4.68
C GLN A 22 7.01 1.11 4.43
N THR A 23 6.88 -0.20 4.28
CA THR A 23 7.98 -1.15 4.08
C THR A 23 7.42 -2.49 3.59
N GLY A 24 8.24 -3.31 2.94
CA GLY A 24 7.99 -4.75 2.85
C GLY A 24 8.34 -5.44 4.17
N TYR A 25 7.82 -6.64 4.41
CA TYR A 25 8.15 -7.41 5.62
C TYR A 25 8.16 -8.92 5.33
N MET A 26 9.20 -9.61 5.80
CA MET A 26 9.37 -11.05 5.59
C MET A 26 9.43 -11.76 6.95
N PRO A 27 8.34 -12.42 7.39
CA PRO A 27 8.36 -13.25 8.60
C PRO A 27 9.38 -14.38 8.51
N HIS A 28 10.02 -14.67 9.63
CA HIS A 28 11.04 -15.69 9.72
C HIS A 28 10.43 -17.08 9.80
N SER A 29 11.07 -18.06 9.15
CA SER A 29 10.79 -19.49 9.35
C SER A 29 11.67 -20.07 10.43
N GLU A 30 11.12 -21.02 11.18
CA GLU A 30 11.90 -21.88 12.07
C GLU A 30 12.78 -22.85 11.28
N ILE A 31 12.45 -23.09 10.00
CA ILE A 31 13.23 -23.93 9.10
C ILE A 31 14.34 -23.09 8.46
N TRP A 32 15.59 -23.45 8.74
CA TRP A 32 16.77 -22.79 8.18
C TRP A 32 16.71 -22.68 6.65
N GLY A 33 16.98 -21.48 6.13
CA GLY A 33 16.99 -21.20 4.70
C GLY A 33 15.61 -21.01 4.06
N GLN A 34 14.52 -21.07 4.83
CA GLN A 34 13.17 -20.78 4.35
C GLN A 34 12.65 -19.47 4.95
N ASN A 35 11.83 -18.76 4.19
CA ASN A 35 11.01 -17.65 4.71
C ASN A 35 9.60 -18.15 5.04
N GLY A 36 8.87 -17.43 5.89
CA GLY A 36 7.47 -17.75 6.18
C GLY A 36 6.50 -17.34 5.10
N THR A 37 6.71 -16.13 4.61
CA THR A 37 6.01 -15.50 3.50
C THR A 37 6.75 -14.21 3.18
N ASP A 38 6.32 -13.53 2.13
CA ASP A 38 6.60 -12.12 1.92
C ASP A 38 5.30 -11.33 2.07
N PHE A 39 5.34 -10.20 2.77
CA PHE A 39 4.30 -9.19 2.74
C PHE A 39 4.79 -8.06 1.85
N ASP A 40 4.20 -7.95 0.65
CA ASP A 40 4.64 -7.02 -0.39
C ASP A 40 4.82 -5.60 0.16
N ARG A 41 3.79 -5.04 0.81
CA ARG A 41 3.88 -3.75 1.50
C ARG A 41 3.00 -3.70 2.73
N ILE A 42 3.45 -2.95 3.71
CA ILE A 42 2.71 -2.64 4.94
C ILE A 42 2.85 -1.15 5.17
N GLY A 43 1.72 -0.47 5.37
CA GLY A 43 1.67 0.95 5.61
C GLY A 43 1.06 1.22 6.99
N ILE A 44 1.65 2.12 7.77
CA ILE A 44 1.07 2.64 9.01
C ILE A 44 0.92 4.15 8.91
N ARG A 45 -0.27 4.66 9.21
CA ARG A 45 -0.58 6.08 9.32
C ARG A 45 -1.16 6.39 10.69
N PHE A 46 -0.64 7.42 11.35
CA PHE A 46 -1.05 7.79 12.70
C PHE A 46 -2.15 8.86 12.70
N PRO A 47 -2.99 8.93 13.77
CA PRO A 47 -4.12 9.85 13.90
C PRO A 47 -3.83 11.31 13.57
N ASN A 48 -2.67 11.80 14.03
CA ASN A 48 -2.26 13.20 13.90
C ASN A 48 -1.35 13.44 12.67
N HIS A 49 -1.36 12.53 11.71
CA HIS A 49 -0.66 12.75 10.45
C HIS A 49 -1.25 13.96 9.72
N SER A 50 -0.41 14.95 9.41
CA SER A 50 -0.79 16.12 8.61
C SER A 50 0.36 16.50 7.71
N GLN A 51 0.02 16.87 6.47
CA GLN A 51 0.92 17.49 5.50
C GLN A 51 0.20 18.66 4.82
N SER A 52 -0.37 19.55 5.64
CA SER A 52 -1.17 20.69 5.18
C SER A 52 -0.49 21.54 4.09
N GLU A 53 0.85 21.60 4.08
CA GLU A 53 1.63 22.29 3.06
C GLU A 53 1.43 21.72 1.64
N ARG A 54 1.03 20.44 1.53
CA ARG A 54 0.74 19.77 0.25
C ARG A 54 -0.67 20.06 -0.28
N GLY A 55 -1.51 20.76 0.47
CA GLY A 55 -2.95 20.90 0.20
C GLY A 55 -3.73 19.63 0.54
N ASP A 56 -5.05 19.64 0.31
CA ASP A 56 -5.98 18.54 0.61
C ASP A 56 -5.89 17.36 -0.39
N LEU A 57 -4.68 16.95 -0.73
CA LEU A 57 -4.42 15.85 -1.67
C LEU A 57 -4.36 14.52 -0.91
N PHE A 58 -5.43 13.75 -1.00
CA PHE A 58 -5.49 12.37 -0.52
C PHE A 58 -6.25 11.48 -1.50
N SER A 59 -5.86 10.21 -1.58
CA SER A 59 -6.63 9.23 -2.36
C SER A 59 -7.92 8.89 -1.62
N GLN A 60 -9.07 9.07 -2.27
CA GLN A 60 -10.37 8.68 -1.71
C GLN A 60 -10.44 7.18 -1.39
N GLN A 61 -9.67 6.35 -2.11
CA GLN A 61 -9.59 4.90 -1.88
C GLN A 61 -8.86 4.55 -0.57
N LEU A 62 -8.07 5.48 -0.04
CA LEU A 62 -7.39 5.37 1.25
C LEU A 62 -7.99 6.29 2.32
N ALA A 63 -9.18 6.86 2.07
CA ALA A 63 -9.92 7.57 3.11
C ALA A 63 -10.25 6.61 4.27
N ILE A 64 -10.04 7.08 5.49
CA ILE A 64 -10.26 6.33 6.73
C ILE A 64 -10.93 7.24 7.75
N PRO A 65 -11.56 6.68 8.80
CA PRO A 65 -12.04 7.48 9.91
C PRO A 65 -10.94 8.36 10.51
N ASP A 66 -11.33 9.55 10.96
CA ASP A 66 -10.42 10.42 11.70
C ASP A 66 -10.04 9.78 13.04
N ASN A 67 -8.89 10.19 13.57
CA ASN A 67 -8.42 9.82 14.90
C ASN A 67 -8.16 8.30 15.13
N THR A 68 -7.77 7.56 14.09
CA THR A 68 -7.37 6.14 14.17
C THR A 68 -5.95 5.92 13.70
N ILE A 69 -5.25 4.94 14.28
CA ILE A 69 -4.02 4.39 13.69
C ILE A 69 -4.46 3.43 12.59
N ASP A 70 -4.08 3.71 11.35
CA ASP A 70 -4.43 2.88 10.21
C ASP A 70 -3.26 2.03 9.76
N ILE A 71 -3.51 0.72 9.65
CA ILE A 71 -2.57 -0.29 9.22
C ILE A 71 -3.09 -0.89 7.92
N VAL A 72 -2.38 -0.63 6.82
CA VAL A 72 -2.64 -1.25 5.52
C VAL A 72 -1.74 -2.47 5.37
N ILE A 73 -2.34 -3.63 5.11
CA ILE A 73 -1.63 -4.84 4.67
C ILE A 73 -1.85 -4.93 3.15
N ALA A 74 -0.84 -4.54 2.37
CA ALA A 74 -0.94 -4.42 0.93
C ALA A 74 -0.37 -5.65 0.22
N GLU A 75 -1.12 -6.15 -0.76
CA GLU A 75 -0.71 -7.24 -1.64
C GLU A 75 -0.90 -6.82 -3.10
N VAL A 76 0.12 -7.03 -3.93
CA VAL A 76 0.19 -6.57 -5.31
C VAL A 76 -0.05 -7.75 -6.27
N LYS A 77 -1.17 -7.72 -7.00
CA LYS A 77 -1.64 -8.81 -7.88
C LYS A 77 -2.14 -8.33 -9.24
N ASN A 78 -1.61 -8.87 -10.33
CA ASN A 78 -2.11 -8.55 -11.68
C ASN A 78 -3.14 -9.54 -12.23
N HIS A 79 -3.12 -10.80 -11.79
CA HIS A 79 -3.96 -11.87 -12.35
C HIS A 79 -4.96 -12.41 -11.32
N GLU A 80 -4.48 -13.21 -10.36
CA GLU A 80 -5.32 -13.71 -9.29
C GLU A 80 -5.50 -12.64 -8.21
N LYS A 81 -6.72 -12.07 -8.14
CA LYS A 81 -7.13 -11.11 -7.11
C LYS A 81 -7.40 -11.83 -5.78
N LYS A 82 -6.34 -12.40 -5.21
CA LYS A 82 -6.35 -13.15 -3.96
C LYS A 82 -5.11 -12.81 -3.16
N PHE A 83 -5.28 -12.75 -1.84
CA PHE A 83 -4.16 -12.66 -0.92
C PHE A 83 -3.36 -13.97 -0.93
N ASN A 84 -2.07 -13.90 -0.60
CA ASN A 84 -1.21 -15.08 -0.55
C ASN A 84 -1.77 -16.13 0.42
N ALA A 85 -1.72 -17.41 0.01
CA ALA A 85 -2.22 -18.50 0.84
C ALA A 85 -1.52 -18.56 2.20
N SER A 86 -0.23 -18.21 2.22
CA SER A 86 0.63 -18.14 3.40
C SER A 86 0.22 -17.09 4.43
N ILE A 87 -0.65 -16.14 4.08
CA ILE A 87 -1.19 -15.13 5.00
C ILE A 87 -2.68 -15.33 5.28
N ARG A 88 -3.44 -15.91 4.34
CA ARG A 88 -4.90 -16.11 4.50
C ARG A 88 -5.29 -17.50 5.04
N SER A 89 -4.67 -18.57 4.56
CA SER A 89 -5.20 -19.94 4.72
C SER A 89 -5.34 -20.35 6.18
N ILE A 90 -6.40 -21.07 6.54
CA ILE A 90 -6.58 -21.57 7.91
C ILE A 90 -5.52 -22.66 8.16
N GLY A 91 -4.48 -22.30 8.92
CA GLY A 91 -3.35 -23.16 9.29
C GLY A 91 -2.45 -22.43 10.28
N SER A 92 -1.58 -23.17 10.99
CA SER A 92 -0.67 -22.60 11.99
C SER A 92 0.26 -21.55 11.38
N ARG A 93 0.76 -21.80 10.17
CA ARG A 93 1.77 -20.94 9.55
C ARG A 93 1.28 -19.53 9.21
N SER A 94 0.04 -19.39 8.74
CA SER A 94 -0.52 -18.06 8.46
C SER A 94 -0.83 -17.27 9.73
N THR A 95 -1.24 -17.97 10.79
CA THR A 95 -1.40 -17.36 12.13
C THR A 95 -0.05 -16.87 12.64
N GLU A 96 1.01 -17.67 12.53
CA GLU A 96 2.38 -17.29 12.90
C GLU A 96 2.88 -16.09 12.07
N ASN A 97 2.67 -16.09 10.76
CA ASN A 97 3.09 -14.98 9.89
C ASN A 97 2.40 -13.66 10.26
N LEU A 98 1.09 -13.70 10.52
CA LEU A 98 0.33 -12.53 10.97
C LEU A 98 0.73 -12.10 12.39
N SER A 99 0.95 -13.04 13.31
CA SER A 99 1.44 -12.76 14.67
C SER A 99 2.80 -12.05 14.61
N GLN A 100 3.77 -12.59 13.88
CA GLN A 100 5.08 -11.96 13.69
C GLN A 100 4.95 -10.54 13.15
N LEU A 101 4.09 -10.34 12.14
CA LEU A 101 3.82 -9.02 11.61
C LEU A 101 3.24 -8.06 12.67
N LEU A 102 2.17 -8.46 13.35
CA LEU A 102 1.48 -7.59 14.30
C LEU A 102 2.36 -7.28 15.52
N HIS A 103 3.18 -8.24 15.97
CA HIS A 103 4.23 -7.97 16.95
C HIS A 103 5.27 -6.99 16.43
N TRP A 104 5.68 -7.11 15.16
CA TRP A 104 6.64 -6.20 14.56
C TRP A 104 6.10 -4.78 14.44
N CYS A 105 4.79 -4.61 14.21
CA CYS A 105 4.12 -3.30 14.32
C CYS A 105 4.23 -2.69 15.73
N GLY A 106 4.35 -3.52 16.77
CA GLY A 106 4.56 -3.07 18.15
C GLY A 106 3.34 -2.43 18.82
N LEU A 107 2.15 -2.62 18.25
CA LEU A 107 0.91 -2.01 18.72
C LEU A 107 0.04 -2.94 19.58
N PHE A 108 0.33 -4.24 19.60
CA PHE A 108 -0.57 -5.25 20.18
C PHE A 108 0.14 -6.11 21.24
N GLU A 109 -0.54 -6.37 22.34
CA GLU A 109 -0.19 -7.36 23.35
C GLU A 109 -0.60 -8.77 22.88
N GLU A 110 0.07 -9.80 23.42
CA GLU A 110 -0.15 -11.21 23.04
C GLU A 110 -1.62 -11.62 23.09
N GLN A 111 -2.32 -11.19 24.15
CA GLN A 111 -3.72 -11.54 24.36
C GLN A 111 -4.64 -10.92 23.31
N GLU A 112 -4.30 -9.72 22.80
CA GLU A 112 -5.08 -9.04 21.75
C GLU A 112 -4.97 -9.78 20.42
N LEU A 113 -3.81 -10.38 20.15
CA LEU A 113 -3.57 -11.12 18.90
C LEU A 113 -4.43 -12.37 18.77
N LEU A 114 -4.81 -13.00 19.89
CA LEU A 114 -5.67 -14.19 19.91
C LEU A 114 -7.04 -13.90 19.27
N ASP A 115 -7.57 -12.70 19.47
CA ASP A 115 -8.86 -12.28 18.92
C ASP A 115 -8.72 -11.57 17.57
N LEU A 116 -7.63 -10.83 17.37
CA LEU A 116 -7.43 -10.00 16.19
C LEU A 116 -7.04 -10.80 14.95
N ILE A 117 -6.17 -11.80 15.09
CA ILE A 117 -5.69 -12.60 13.95
C ILE A 117 -6.85 -13.35 13.26
N PRO A 118 -7.77 -14.03 13.97
CA PRO A 118 -8.94 -14.65 13.33
C PRO A 118 -9.79 -13.66 12.52
N GLN A 119 -9.97 -12.43 13.00
CA GLN A 119 -10.73 -11.39 12.31
C GLN A 119 -10.03 -10.93 11.02
N ILE A 120 -8.70 -10.70 11.08
CA ILE A 120 -7.91 -10.34 9.89
C ILE A 120 -7.96 -11.48 8.86
N LYS A 121 -7.82 -12.73 9.28
CA LYS A 121 -7.91 -13.90 8.39
C LYS A 121 -9.28 -14.01 7.73
N ALA A 122 -10.36 -13.79 8.48
CA ALA A 122 -11.71 -13.78 7.94
C ALA A 122 -11.89 -12.71 6.85
N VAL A 123 -11.24 -11.55 6.98
CA VAL A 123 -11.23 -10.52 5.93
C VAL A 123 -10.37 -10.96 4.74
N LEU A 124 -9.15 -11.44 4.97
CA LEU A 124 -8.24 -11.92 3.91
C LEU A 124 -8.86 -13.05 3.07
N ASP A 125 -9.64 -13.94 3.69
CA ASP A 125 -10.31 -15.06 3.01
C ASP A 125 -11.42 -14.62 2.05
N LYS A 126 -11.96 -13.40 2.20
CA LYS A 126 -12.88 -12.82 1.22
C LYS A 126 -12.18 -12.49 -0.11
N ASN A 127 -10.85 -12.44 -0.15
CA ASN A 127 -10.04 -12.16 -1.34
C ASN A 127 -10.46 -10.86 -2.05
N GLY A 128 -10.64 -9.80 -1.26
CA GLY A 128 -11.06 -8.50 -1.75
C GLY A 128 -12.53 -8.43 -2.21
N ARG A 129 -13.33 -9.49 -2.03
CA ARG A 129 -14.77 -9.40 -2.30
C ARG A 129 -15.45 -8.52 -1.24
N ALA A 130 -16.00 -7.39 -1.66
CA ALA A 130 -16.73 -6.46 -0.80
C ALA A 130 -18.22 -6.45 -1.12
N ALA A 131 -19.06 -6.38 -0.09
CA ALA A 131 -20.51 -6.26 -0.27
C ALA A 131 -20.94 -4.84 -0.71
N ASN A 132 -20.23 -3.80 -0.26
CA ASN A 132 -20.66 -2.40 -0.34
C ASN A 132 -19.70 -1.50 -1.13
N ASN A 133 -18.86 -2.05 -2.01
CA ASN A 133 -17.82 -1.30 -2.73
C ASN A 133 -16.85 -0.51 -1.81
N THR A 134 -16.61 -1.02 -0.60
CA THR A 134 -15.63 -0.49 0.35
C THR A 134 -14.65 -1.60 0.74
N PHE A 135 -13.42 -1.24 1.09
CA PHE A 135 -12.51 -2.21 1.67
C PHE A 135 -13.08 -2.73 2.99
N ASP A 136 -12.94 -4.03 3.22
CA ASP A 136 -13.21 -4.60 4.54
C ASP A 136 -12.20 -4.05 5.55
N ILE A 137 -12.68 -3.80 6.76
CA ILE A 137 -11.90 -3.23 7.85
C ILE A 137 -12.02 -4.11 9.09
N VAL A 138 -10.93 -4.24 9.84
CA VAL A 138 -10.93 -4.76 11.21
C VAL A 138 -10.66 -3.59 12.14
N CYS A 139 -11.60 -3.31 13.04
CA CYS A 139 -11.44 -2.26 14.03
C CYS A 139 -11.01 -2.88 15.36
N HIS A 140 -10.07 -2.23 16.03
CA HIS A 140 -9.56 -2.62 17.34
C HIS A 140 -9.35 -1.36 18.18
N GLU A 141 -9.43 -1.48 19.49
CA GLU A 141 -9.12 -0.38 20.40
C GLU A 141 -8.21 -0.91 21.51
N ASN A 142 -7.15 -0.16 21.80
CA ASN A 142 -6.23 -0.50 22.87
C ASN A 142 -5.63 0.73 23.53
N ARG A 143 -4.58 0.52 24.34
CA ARG A 143 -3.91 1.61 25.08
C ARG A 143 -3.34 2.73 24.21
N PHE A 144 -3.14 2.49 22.91
CA PHE A 144 -2.67 3.48 21.95
C PHE A 144 -3.82 4.20 21.21
N GLY A 145 -5.08 3.83 21.49
CA GLY A 145 -6.28 4.39 20.90
C GLY A 145 -6.96 3.45 19.91
N ALA A 146 -7.79 4.03 19.04
CA ALA A 146 -8.47 3.32 17.97
C ALA A 146 -7.47 2.91 16.87
N ILE A 147 -7.62 1.69 16.39
CA ILE A 147 -6.79 1.08 15.34
C ILE A 147 -7.72 0.52 14.27
N THR A 148 -7.38 0.77 13.00
CA THR A 148 -8.06 0.23 11.83
C THR A 148 -7.07 -0.57 11.00
N ILE A 149 -7.38 -1.82 10.70
CA ILE A 149 -6.53 -2.71 9.91
C ILE A 149 -7.25 -3.05 8.61
N ARG A 150 -6.60 -2.78 7.48
CA ARG A 150 -7.17 -2.89 6.14
C ARG A 150 -6.27 -3.71 5.23
N PRO A 151 -6.64 -4.96 4.97
CA PRO A 151 -6.06 -5.72 3.87
C PRO A 151 -6.50 -5.12 2.52
N ILE A 152 -5.56 -4.69 1.69
CA ILE A 152 -5.83 -4.04 0.40
C ILE A 152 -5.11 -4.77 -0.72
N LEU A 153 -5.86 -5.13 -1.76
CA LEU A 153 -5.31 -5.62 -3.02
C LEU A 153 -4.98 -4.44 -3.93
N PHE A 154 -3.80 -4.48 -4.53
CA PHE A 154 -3.37 -3.57 -5.59
C PHE A 154 -3.31 -4.35 -6.90
N SER A 155 -3.96 -3.86 -7.95
CA SER A 155 -3.99 -4.52 -9.26
C SER A 155 -3.67 -3.54 -10.38
N ILE A 156 -2.38 -3.41 -10.68
CA ILE A 156 -1.84 -2.33 -11.49
C ILE A 156 -2.34 -2.39 -12.95
N GLU A 157 -2.49 -3.60 -13.48
CA GLU A 157 -2.96 -3.85 -14.85
C GLU A 157 -4.47 -4.03 -14.99
N SER A 158 -5.21 -4.10 -13.89
CA SER A 158 -6.67 -4.17 -13.99
C SER A 158 -7.24 -2.83 -14.41
N GLU A 159 -8.23 -2.86 -15.29
CA GLU A 159 -9.07 -1.70 -15.58
C GLU A 159 -9.88 -1.26 -14.34
N HIS A 160 -10.37 -0.01 -14.40
CA HIS A 160 -11.21 0.59 -13.38
C HIS A 160 -12.45 -0.25 -13.10
N GLY A 161 -12.76 -0.47 -11.82
CA GLY A 161 -13.91 -1.25 -11.39
C GLY A 161 -13.67 -2.76 -11.52
N GLY A 162 -13.74 -3.47 -10.40
CA GLY A 162 -13.71 -4.92 -10.43
C GLY A 162 -14.80 -5.49 -11.33
N ARG A 163 -14.45 -6.47 -12.16
CA ARG A 163 -15.47 -7.39 -12.68
C ARG A 163 -15.97 -8.20 -11.49
N GLY A 164 -17.22 -7.96 -11.10
CA GLY A 164 -17.80 -8.50 -9.87
C GLY A 164 -17.40 -7.70 -8.63
N ASN A 165 -17.90 -8.12 -7.47
CA ASN A 165 -17.78 -7.45 -6.18
C ASN A 165 -16.33 -7.37 -5.62
N TYR A 166 -15.28 -7.34 -6.43
CA TYR A 166 -13.88 -7.27 -5.98
C TYR A 166 -13.40 -5.83 -5.86
N MET A 167 -12.86 -5.49 -4.70
CA MET A 167 -12.21 -4.23 -4.37
C MET A 167 -10.69 -4.36 -4.50
N PHE A 168 -10.10 -3.43 -5.24
CA PHE A 168 -8.65 -3.25 -5.37
C PHE A 168 -8.35 -1.82 -5.82
N ILE A 169 -7.13 -1.37 -5.56
CA ILE A 169 -6.59 -0.10 -6.09
C ILE A 169 -5.86 -0.41 -7.40
N ASN A 170 -6.22 0.26 -8.50
CA ASN A 170 -5.63 0.00 -9.81
C ASN A 170 -4.48 0.96 -10.18
N GLY A 171 -3.76 0.63 -11.26
CA GLY A 171 -2.61 1.41 -11.71
C GLY A 171 -2.97 2.82 -12.17
N VAL A 172 -4.12 2.99 -12.83
CA VAL A 172 -4.57 4.29 -13.34
C VAL A 172 -4.78 5.27 -12.18
N ASP A 173 -5.48 4.84 -11.13
CA ASP A 173 -5.72 5.64 -9.93
C ASP A 173 -4.42 6.02 -9.21
N MET A 174 -3.51 5.05 -9.06
CA MET A 174 -2.23 5.30 -8.42
C MET A 174 -1.39 6.30 -9.22
N ILE A 175 -1.29 6.10 -10.53
CA ILE A 175 -0.48 6.94 -11.41
C ILE A 175 -1.00 8.37 -11.45
N GLN A 176 -2.33 8.54 -11.55
CA GLN A 176 -2.97 9.86 -11.48
C GLN A 176 -2.63 10.54 -10.15
N PHE A 177 -2.83 9.87 -9.03
CA PHE A 177 -2.55 10.45 -7.72
C PHE A 177 -1.07 10.80 -7.53
N ILE A 178 -0.15 9.94 -7.98
CA ILE A 178 1.29 10.21 -7.94
C ILE A 178 1.63 11.44 -8.78
N TRP A 179 1.05 11.56 -9.98
CA TRP A 179 1.22 12.73 -10.83
C TRP A 179 0.75 14.00 -10.14
N ASP A 180 -0.49 14.04 -9.64
CA ASP A 180 -1.07 15.21 -8.96
C ASP A 180 -0.22 15.64 -7.75
N CYS A 181 0.37 14.67 -7.05
CA CYS A 181 1.26 14.93 -5.93
C CYS A 181 2.58 15.57 -6.35
N LEU A 182 3.23 15.04 -7.39
CA LEU A 182 4.60 15.39 -7.79
C LEU A 182 4.68 16.53 -8.80
N CYS A 183 3.63 16.72 -9.59
CA CYS A 183 3.57 17.55 -10.78
C CYS A 183 2.34 18.48 -10.73
N PRO A 184 2.22 19.36 -9.71
CA PRO A 184 1.08 20.25 -9.63
C PRO A 184 1.14 21.32 -10.72
N ASP A 185 0.01 21.62 -11.35
CA ASP A 185 -0.11 22.65 -12.40
C ASP A 185 0.32 24.03 -11.88
N GLU A 186 -0.07 24.34 -10.65
CA GLU A 186 0.32 25.55 -9.95
C GLU A 186 1.28 25.25 -8.81
N ARG A 187 2.23 26.17 -8.60
CA ARG A 187 3.14 26.09 -7.47
C ARG A 187 2.35 26.26 -6.17
N ARG A 188 2.42 25.28 -5.29
CA ARG A 188 1.86 25.38 -3.92
C ARG A 188 2.57 26.47 -3.14
N ALA A 189 1.82 27.27 -2.39
CA ALA A 189 2.34 28.39 -1.60
C ALA A 189 3.39 27.92 -0.58
N ASP A 190 3.08 26.84 0.14
CA ASP A 190 3.85 26.40 1.31
C ASP A 190 4.66 25.11 1.07
N CYS A 191 4.62 24.53 -0.14
CA CYS A 191 5.33 23.30 -0.48
C CYS A 191 6.13 23.46 -1.77
N SER A 192 7.45 23.42 -1.66
CA SER A 192 8.31 23.28 -2.83
C SER A 192 8.25 21.84 -3.33
N THR A 193 7.81 21.65 -4.58
CA THR A 193 7.96 20.38 -5.31
C THR A 193 9.29 20.30 -6.05
N ARG A 194 10.11 21.36 -6.02
CA ARG A 194 11.43 21.46 -6.67
C ARG A 194 12.54 21.30 -5.64
N TYR A 195 12.81 20.06 -5.26
CA TYR A 195 13.98 19.67 -4.47
C TYR A 195 14.69 18.49 -5.15
N PRO A 196 15.98 18.26 -4.85
CA PRO A 196 16.77 17.21 -5.50
C PRO A 196 16.08 15.86 -5.42
N VAL A 197 15.95 15.18 -6.57
CA VAL A 197 15.31 13.85 -6.65
C VAL A 197 16.04 12.80 -5.81
N SER A 198 17.33 13.02 -5.50
CA SER A 198 18.11 12.19 -4.57
C SER A 198 17.48 12.04 -3.18
N ASN A 199 16.67 13.03 -2.74
CA ASN A 199 16.04 13.01 -1.43
C ASN A 199 14.94 11.93 -1.31
N TRP A 200 14.51 11.36 -2.44
CA TRP A 200 13.55 10.25 -2.46
C TRP A 200 14.17 8.89 -2.14
N GLY A 201 15.49 8.84 -2.01
CA GLY A 201 16.24 7.61 -1.74
C GLY A 201 16.35 6.71 -2.97
N PHE A 202 17.15 5.65 -2.84
CA PHE A 202 17.34 4.66 -3.91
C PHE A 202 16.01 4.04 -4.37
N GLU A 203 15.07 3.82 -3.45
CA GLU A 203 13.84 3.09 -3.75
C GLU A 203 12.90 3.86 -4.69
N TYR A 204 12.88 5.19 -4.70
CA TYR A 204 11.89 5.96 -5.49
C TYR A 204 12.47 7.03 -6.41
N LYS A 205 13.79 7.30 -6.33
CA LYS A 205 14.43 8.39 -7.07
C LYS A 205 14.12 8.36 -8.57
N ASP A 206 14.32 7.21 -9.21
CA ASP A 206 14.13 6.98 -10.64
C ASP A 206 12.66 7.15 -11.08
N ILE A 207 11.70 6.64 -10.29
CA ILE A 207 10.26 6.80 -10.54
C ILE A 207 9.89 8.29 -10.44
N VAL A 208 10.28 8.96 -9.35
CA VAL A 208 9.97 10.39 -9.16
C VAL A 208 10.62 11.25 -10.25
N GLU A 209 11.87 10.94 -10.61
CA GLU A 209 12.58 11.63 -11.69
C GLU A 209 11.86 11.46 -13.03
N TYR A 210 11.34 10.27 -13.32
CA TYR A 210 10.55 10.01 -14.53
C TYR A 210 9.31 10.90 -14.60
N PHE A 211 8.47 10.92 -13.55
CA PHE A 211 7.28 11.77 -13.51
C PHE A 211 7.63 13.26 -13.68
N LYS A 212 8.64 13.75 -12.95
CA LYS A 212 9.03 15.16 -13.02
C LYS A 212 9.62 15.56 -14.37
N LYS A 213 10.45 14.71 -15.00
CA LYS A 213 11.00 14.99 -16.34
C LYS A 213 9.90 15.04 -17.39
N ARG A 214 8.96 14.10 -17.33
CA ARG A 214 7.81 14.05 -18.23
C ARG A 214 6.99 15.34 -18.16
N HIS A 215 6.65 15.78 -16.94
CA HIS A 215 5.97 17.07 -16.74
C HIS A 215 6.81 18.26 -17.23
N GLN A 216 8.12 18.28 -16.98
CA GLN A 216 9.01 19.36 -17.47
C GLN A 216 9.07 19.44 -19.00
N ASN A 217 8.92 18.31 -19.68
CA ASN A 217 8.89 18.21 -21.13
C ASN A 217 7.50 18.43 -21.72
N GLU A 218 6.49 18.80 -20.91
CA GLU A 218 5.09 18.94 -21.33
C GLU A 218 4.51 17.65 -21.93
N GLU A 219 5.05 16.49 -21.54
CA GLU A 219 4.54 15.20 -21.94
C GLU A 219 3.31 14.82 -21.09
N PRO A 220 2.33 14.10 -21.66
CA PRO A 220 1.08 13.75 -20.95
C PRO A 220 1.32 12.77 -19.81
N LEU A 221 0.35 12.64 -18.89
CA LEU A 221 0.33 11.61 -17.85
C LEU A 221 0.72 10.24 -18.43
N PRO A 222 1.68 9.51 -17.83
CA PRO A 222 2.11 8.23 -18.35
C PRO A 222 1.03 7.16 -18.15
N SER A 223 0.93 6.22 -19.08
CA SER A 223 0.17 4.98 -18.88
C SER A 223 1.01 3.95 -18.11
N THR A 224 0.35 2.89 -17.63
CA THR A 224 1.04 1.71 -17.07
C THR A 224 2.04 1.11 -18.06
N THR A 225 1.72 1.12 -19.36
CA THR A 225 2.60 0.64 -20.43
C THR A 225 3.87 1.49 -20.56
N ASP A 226 3.74 2.81 -20.48
CA ASP A 226 4.89 3.73 -20.56
C ASP A 226 5.87 3.50 -19.41
N LEU A 227 5.34 3.27 -18.21
CA LEU A 227 6.13 2.92 -17.04
C LEU A 227 6.86 1.58 -17.24
N TYR A 228 6.17 0.55 -17.73
CA TYR A 228 6.81 -0.74 -17.95
C TYR A 228 7.94 -0.67 -18.99
N ASN A 229 7.73 0.03 -20.10
CA ASN A 229 8.77 0.24 -21.11
C ASN A 229 9.99 0.98 -20.55
N SER A 230 9.80 1.81 -19.53
CA SER A 230 10.88 2.61 -18.95
C SER A 230 11.69 1.87 -17.88
N PHE A 231 11.04 0.99 -17.09
CA PHE A 231 11.64 0.40 -15.90
C PHE A 231 11.87 -1.12 -15.96
N ILE A 232 11.15 -1.83 -16.84
CA ILE A 232 11.25 -3.27 -16.98
C ILE A 232 12.17 -3.58 -18.16
N ALA A 233 13.28 -4.27 -17.89
CA ALA A 233 14.16 -4.73 -18.95
C ALA A 233 13.45 -5.82 -19.76
N HIS A 234 13.53 -5.75 -21.09
CA HIS A 234 13.07 -6.79 -22.00
C HIS A 234 13.95 -8.03 -21.94
#